data_AF-A0A4Y2AZ49-F1
#
_entry.id   AF-A0A4Y2AZ49-F1
#
_cell.length_a   1.000
_cell.length_b   1.000
_cell.length_c   1.000
_cell.angle_alpha   90.00
_cell.angle_beta   90.00
_cell.angle_gamma   90.00
#
_symmetry.space_group_name_H-M   'P 1'
#
loop_
_entity.id
_entity.type
_entity.pdbx_description
1 polymer ?
#
loop_
_entity_poly.entity_id
_entity_poly.type
_entity_poly.pdbx_seq_one_letter_code
_entity_poly.pdbx_strand_id
1 'polypeptide(L)'
;MDAKNKLLVTALILLNSRVKGYPYGAPTDLCDTISPMRTQGLPLQINDAPYILLQTAISYKPGQVINVSIQRVNPDSTFEGFMVQAIDKISGRFVGRFLDADGLYLLDECSAVMQNDSKSKTNIQLAWVAPLSQRGDVIFRGTVIEKKTKYYEGLISRLESPR
;
A
#
# COMPACT_ATOMS: atom_id res chain seq x y z
N MET A 1 -19.73 -63.28 -21.17
CA MET A 1 -18.27 -63.04 -21.17
C MET A 1 -17.97 -62.35 -22.50
N ASP A 2 -17.54 -61.09 -22.54
CA ASP A 2 -16.14 -60.76 -22.34
C ASP A 2 -15.90 -59.41 -21.65
N ALA A 3 -15.10 -59.49 -20.59
CA ALA A 3 -14.79 -58.44 -19.63
C ALA A 3 -13.62 -57.55 -20.08
N LYS A 4 -13.61 -57.07 -21.33
CA LYS A 4 -12.45 -56.32 -21.87
C LYS A 4 -12.68 -54.83 -22.13
N ASN A 5 -13.92 -54.33 -22.08
CA ASN A 5 -14.22 -52.93 -22.43
C ASN A 5 -14.67 -52.03 -21.27
N LYS A 6 -14.59 -52.51 -20.01
CA LYS A 6 -14.92 -51.68 -18.84
C LYS A 6 -13.70 -51.07 -18.14
N LEU A 7 -12.49 -51.27 -18.66
CA LEU A 7 -11.26 -50.87 -17.99
C LEU A 7 -10.68 -49.52 -18.46
N LEU A 8 -11.31 -48.83 -19.40
CA LEU A 8 -10.71 -47.65 -20.06
C LEU A 8 -11.46 -46.33 -19.85
N VAL A 9 -12.62 -46.33 -19.22
CA VAL A 9 -13.38 -45.10 -18.91
C VAL A 9 -13.25 -44.70 -17.42
N THR A 10 -12.73 -45.59 -16.59
CA THR A 10 -12.63 -45.41 -15.13
C THR A 10 -11.24 -44.95 -14.70
N ALA A 11 -10.58 -44.12 -15.51
CA ALA A 11 -9.22 -43.63 -15.21
C ALA A 11 -9.03 -42.13 -15.50
N LEU A 12 -10.11 -41.34 -15.56
CA LEU A 12 -10.03 -39.93 -15.98
C LEU A 12 -10.60 -38.89 -15.02
N ILE A 13 -11.08 -39.25 -13.82
CA ILE A 13 -11.75 -38.28 -12.94
C ILE A 13 -11.41 -38.49 -11.47
N LEU A 14 -10.12 -38.47 -11.11
CA LEU A 14 -9.70 -38.28 -9.71
C LEU A 14 -8.34 -37.54 -9.63
N LEU A 15 -8.18 -36.47 -10.38
CA LEU A 15 -7.20 -35.42 -10.07
C LEU A 15 -7.96 -34.26 -9.43
N ASN A 16 -8.47 -34.48 -8.21
CA ASN A 16 -8.83 -33.38 -7.33
C ASN A 16 -7.52 -32.70 -6.92
N SER A 17 -7.03 -31.81 -7.78
CA SER A 17 -6.08 -30.79 -7.38
C SER A 17 -6.77 -30.03 -6.25
N ARG A 18 -6.36 -30.31 -5.02
CA ARG A 18 -6.48 -29.36 -3.92
C ARG A 18 -5.64 -28.16 -4.35
N VAL A 19 -6.20 -27.29 -5.19
CA VAL A 19 -5.72 -25.93 -5.30
C VAL A 19 -5.98 -25.38 -3.92
N LYS A 20 -4.96 -25.44 -3.05
CA LYS A 20 -4.88 -24.54 -1.92
C LYS A 20 -4.85 -23.16 -2.59
N GLY A 21 -6.02 -22.56 -2.75
CA GLY A 21 -6.10 -21.12 -2.91
C GLY A 21 -5.40 -20.58 -1.69
N TYR A 22 -4.14 -20.17 -1.87
CA TYR A 22 -3.47 -19.38 -0.86
C TYR A 22 -4.42 -18.20 -0.61
N PRO A 23 -4.79 -17.89 0.65
CA PRO A 23 -5.28 -16.56 0.90
C PRO A 23 -4.18 -15.65 0.38
N TYR A 24 -4.47 -14.90 -0.67
CA TYR A 24 -3.53 -14.03 -1.35
C TYR A 24 -3.24 -12.87 -0.39
N GLY A 25 -2.44 -13.15 0.63
CA GLY A 25 -1.78 -12.14 1.43
C GLY A 25 -0.79 -11.44 0.51
N ALA A 26 -0.76 -10.12 0.61
CA ALA A 26 0.21 -9.27 -0.06
C ALA A 26 1.59 -9.96 -0.12
N PRO A 27 2.20 -10.11 -1.31
CA PRO A 27 3.56 -10.63 -1.40
C PRO A 27 4.46 -9.75 -0.52
N THR A 28 5.26 -10.39 0.31
CA THR A 28 6.20 -9.77 1.26
C THR A 28 7.14 -8.75 0.60
N ASP A 29 7.29 -8.82 -0.73
CA ASP A 29 8.07 -7.90 -1.56
C ASP A 29 7.47 -6.48 -1.67
N LEU A 30 6.18 -6.29 -1.32
CA LEU A 30 5.48 -4.99 -1.32
C LEU A 30 6.07 -4.01 -0.30
N CYS A 31 6.62 -4.53 0.79
CA CYS A 31 7.16 -3.69 1.86
C CYS A 31 8.50 -3.05 1.49
N ASP A 32 9.31 -3.78 0.73
CA ASP A 32 10.61 -3.33 0.23
C ASP A 32 10.44 -2.41 -0.99
N THR A 33 9.43 -2.70 -1.80
CA THR A 33 9.13 -1.94 -3.01
C THR A 33 7.84 -1.15 -2.79
N ILE A 34 7.93 0.14 -2.42
CA ILE A 34 6.77 1.06 -2.46
C ILE A 34 6.37 1.40 -3.91
N SER A 35 6.69 0.50 -4.82
CA SER A 35 6.27 0.58 -6.20
C SER A 35 4.96 -0.19 -6.33
N PRO A 36 3.98 0.37 -7.01
CA PRO A 36 2.72 -0.29 -7.23
C PRO A 36 2.96 -1.51 -8.13
N MET A 37 2.90 -2.71 -7.55
CA MET A 37 3.14 -3.99 -8.26
C MET A 37 2.34 -4.19 -9.55
N ARG A 38 1.29 -3.40 -9.78
CA ARG A 38 0.38 -3.51 -10.93
C ARG A 38 0.58 -2.44 -12.00
N THR A 39 1.56 -1.54 -11.87
CA THR A 39 1.84 -0.57 -12.93
C THR A 39 2.78 -1.14 -13.97
N GLN A 40 2.48 -0.88 -15.25
CA GLN A 40 3.31 -1.29 -16.39
C GLN A 40 4.29 -0.19 -16.84
N GLY A 41 4.24 0.99 -16.20
CA GLY A 41 5.12 2.12 -16.50
C GLY A 41 6.42 2.11 -15.70
N LEU A 42 7.21 3.17 -15.87
CA LEU A 42 8.32 3.54 -14.98
C LEU A 42 7.90 4.73 -14.11
N PRO A 43 8.53 4.94 -12.94
CA PRO A 43 8.20 6.10 -12.11
C PRO A 43 8.54 7.39 -12.84
N LEU A 44 7.62 8.34 -12.82
CA LEU A 44 7.87 9.70 -13.29
C LEU A 44 8.63 10.53 -12.25
N GLN A 45 9.27 11.60 -12.71
CA GLN A 45 9.98 12.54 -11.85
C GLN A 45 9.01 13.18 -10.84
N ILE A 46 9.38 13.15 -9.55
CA ILE A 46 8.57 13.71 -8.47
C ILE A 46 8.36 15.22 -8.60
N ASN A 47 9.30 15.93 -9.23
CA ASN A 47 9.22 17.38 -9.45
C ASN A 47 8.02 17.79 -10.32
N ASP A 48 7.52 16.87 -11.15
CA ASP A 48 6.36 17.07 -12.01
C ASP A 48 5.09 16.42 -11.46
N ALA A 49 5.12 15.90 -10.23
CA ALA A 49 3.97 15.24 -9.63
C ALA A 49 2.88 16.26 -9.30
N PRO A 50 1.65 16.10 -9.83
CA PRO A 50 0.54 17.00 -9.51
C PRO A 50 -0.12 16.64 -8.17
N TYR A 51 0.64 16.04 -7.24
CA TYR A 51 0.17 15.51 -5.97
C TYR A 51 1.16 15.84 -4.85
N ILE A 52 0.64 16.05 -3.65
CA ILE A 52 1.43 16.29 -2.45
C ILE A 52 0.98 15.37 -1.32
N LEU A 53 1.94 14.91 -0.52
CA LEU A 53 1.70 14.17 0.71
C LEU A 53 1.87 15.11 1.90
N LEU A 54 0.85 15.22 2.74
CA LEU A 54 0.79 16.15 3.85
C LEU A 54 0.39 15.44 5.13
N GLN A 55 0.77 16.00 6.26
CA GLN A 55 0.45 15.56 7.60
C GLN A 55 -0.18 16.72 8.38
N THR A 56 -1.09 16.42 9.30
CA THR A 56 -1.79 17.47 10.07
C THR A 56 -1.01 18.04 11.26
N ALA A 57 0.15 17.48 11.58
CA ALA A 57 0.99 17.93 12.70
C ALA A 57 2.45 17.97 12.30
N ILE A 58 3.27 18.74 13.02
CA ILE A 58 4.73 18.77 12.83
C ILE A 58 5.45 17.81 13.78
N SER A 59 4.80 17.41 14.88
CA SER A 59 5.32 16.46 15.87
C SER A 59 4.19 15.61 16.42
N TYR A 60 4.53 14.54 17.14
CA TYR A 60 3.56 13.59 17.69
C TYR A 60 3.87 13.20 19.14
N LYS A 61 2.84 12.78 19.88
CA LYS A 61 2.96 12.09 21.17
C LYS A 61 2.78 10.58 20.97
N PRO A 62 3.35 9.73 21.85
CA PRO A 62 3.10 8.29 21.81
C PRO A 62 1.60 7.97 21.76
N GLY A 63 1.18 7.12 20.82
CA GLY A 63 -0.22 6.73 20.61
C GLY A 63 -1.12 7.79 19.98
N GLN A 64 -0.60 8.98 19.64
CA GLN A 64 -1.38 10.01 18.97
C GLN A 64 -1.76 9.57 17.55
N VAL A 65 -2.99 9.91 17.16
CA VAL A 65 -3.46 9.77 15.76
C VAL A 65 -3.11 11.04 14.98
N ILE A 66 -2.39 10.90 13.89
CA ILE A 66 -2.06 11.95 12.92
C ILE A 66 -2.75 11.62 11.59
N ASN A 67 -3.41 12.61 10.99
CA ASN A 67 -3.94 12.44 9.65
C ASN A 67 -2.85 12.76 8.63
N VAL A 68 -2.70 11.86 7.66
CA VAL A 68 -1.80 11.96 6.51
C VAL A 68 -2.66 11.96 5.27
N SER A 69 -2.46 12.90 4.35
CA SER A 69 -3.30 13.05 3.16
C SER A 69 -2.49 13.15 1.89
N ILE A 70 -2.98 12.53 0.82
CA ILE A 70 -2.53 12.81 -0.55
C ILE A 70 -3.54 13.75 -1.17
N GLN A 71 -3.09 14.92 -1.63
CA GLN A 71 -3.92 15.94 -2.25
C GLN A 71 -3.41 16.26 -3.65
N ARG A 72 -4.31 16.50 -4.60
CA ARG A 72 -3.95 17.09 -5.89
C ARG A 72 -3.52 18.54 -5.73
N VAL A 73 -2.48 18.94 -6.44
CA VAL A 73 -2.06 20.35 -6.57
C VAL A 73 -2.68 20.97 -7.83
N ASN A 74 -2.80 20.18 -8.90
CA ASN A 74 -3.52 20.56 -10.11
C ASN A 74 -5.02 20.18 -9.99
N PRO A 75 -5.97 21.11 -10.17
CA PRO A 75 -7.41 20.82 -10.11
C PRO A 75 -7.90 19.70 -11.03
N ASP A 76 -7.27 19.55 -12.21
CA ASP A 76 -7.68 18.57 -13.23
C ASP A 76 -7.08 17.18 -13.00
N SER A 77 -6.18 17.04 -12.03
CA SER A 77 -5.54 15.78 -11.70
C SER A 77 -6.40 14.91 -10.79
N THR A 78 -6.42 13.62 -11.10
CA THR A 78 -7.06 12.56 -10.31
C THR A 78 -6.16 11.33 -10.30
N PHE A 79 -6.21 10.54 -9.24
CA PHE A 79 -5.43 9.31 -9.14
C PHE A 79 -6.32 8.09 -8.93
N GLU A 80 -5.90 6.97 -9.50
CA GLU A 80 -6.58 5.68 -9.46
C GLU A 80 -6.05 4.76 -8.36
N GLY A 81 -4.92 5.08 -7.74
CA GLY A 81 -4.33 4.28 -6.67
C GLY A 81 -3.24 5.00 -5.89
N PHE A 82 -2.92 4.47 -4.72
CA PHE A 82 -1.82 4.97 -3.91
C PHE A 82 -1.29 3.89 -2.97
N MET A 83 -0.08 4.14 -2.47
CA MET A 83 0.50 3.47 -1.31
C MET A 83 1.24 4.50 -0.46
N VAL A 84 1.10 4.42 0.87
CA VAL A 84 1.82 5.26 1.82
C VAL A 84 2.45 4.36 2.88
N GLN A 85 3.71 4.63 3.22
CA GLN A 85 4.45 3.91 4.25
C GLN A 85 5.06 4.90 5.25
N ALA A 86 5.10 4.50 6.52
CA ALA A 86 5.75 5.24 7.59
C ALA A 86 7.05 4.55 8.02
N ILE A 87 8.17 5.28 7.98
CA ILE A 87 9.49 4.80 8.40
C ILE A 87 10.16 5.77 9.38
N ASP A 88 11.00 5.23 10.25
CA ASP A 88 11.93 6.00 11.05
C ASP A 88 13.02 6.60 10.16
N LYS A 89 13.28 7.90 10.30
CA LYS A 89 14.22 8.64 9.45
C LYS A 89 15.66 8.13 9.55
N ILE A 90 16.09 7.63 10.70
CA ILE A 90 17.49 7.27 10.96
C ILE A 90 17.73 5.79 10.68
N SER A 91 16.89 4.94 11.25
CA SER A 91 17.04 3.48 11.16
C SER A 91 16.38 2.87 9.92
N GLY A 92 15.49 3.60 9.24
CA GLY A 92 14.70 3.10 8.12
C GLY A 92 13.66 2.05 8.49
N ARG A 93 13.50 1.74 9.79
CA ARG A 93 12.54 0.74 10.27
C ARG A 93 11.11 1.23 10.10
N PHE A 94 10.18 0.31 9.89
CA PHE A 94 8.75 0.61 9.84
C PHE A 94 8.25 1.09 11.21
N VAL A 95 7.39 2.12 11.21
CA VAL A 95 6.94 2.78 12.45
C VAL A 95 5.45 3.10 12.48
N GLY A 96 4.86 2.87 13.65
CA GLY A 96 3.43 3.08 13.86
C GLY A 96 2.58 2.17 12.97
N ARG A 97 1.31 2.52 12.82
CA ARG A 97 0.37 1.76 11.99
C ARG A 97 -0.72 2.65 11.45
N PHE A 98 -1.23 2.31 10.27
CA PHE A 98 -2.41 2.98 9.74
C PHE A 98 -3.68 2.37 10.35
N LEU A 99 -4.75 3.17 10.41
CA LEU A 99 -6.07 2.70 10.82
C LEU A 99 -6.88 2.31 9.59
N ASP A 100 -7.69 1.27 9.76
CA ASP A 100 -8.56 0.76 8.71
C ASP A 100 -9.69 1.76 8.40
N ALA A 101 -10.08 1.80 7.14
CA ALA A 101 -11.22 2.56 6.63
C ALA A 101 -11.67 2.01 5.28
N ASP A 102 -12.88 2.35 4.86
CA ASP A 102 -13.44 1.89 3.59
C ASP A 102 -12.50 2.18 2.40
N GLY A 103 -12.23 1.15 1.61
CA GLY A 103 -11.39 1.25 0.42
C GLY A 103 -9.88 1.22 0.69
N LEU A 104 -9.46 0.93 1.93
CA LEU A 104 -8.06 0.72 2.29
C LEU A 104 -7.70 -0.77 2.41
N TYR A 105 -6.42 -1.05 2.25
CA TYR A 105 -5.80 -2.33 2.59
C TYR A 105 -4.54 -2.04 3.42
N LEU A 106 -4.51 -2.56 4.63
CA LEU A 106 -3.42 -2.34 5.58
C LEU A 106 -2.32 -3.40 5.39
N LEU A 107 -1.07 -2.95 5.51
CA LEU A 107 0.15 -3.74 5.52
C LEU A 107 0.86 -3.46 6.84
N ASP A 108 0.33 -4.01 7.93
CA ASP A 108 0.79 -3.73 9.29
C ASP A 108 2.24 -4.17 9.52
N GLU A 109 2.68 -5.24 8.84
CA GLU A 109 4.04 -5.78 8.90
C GLU A 109 5.10 -4.78 8.45
N CYS A 110 4.72 -3.78 7.66
CA CYS A 110 5.62 -2.73 7.20
C CYS A 110 5.07 -1.32 7.29
N SER A 111 4.14 -1.10 8.23
CA SER A 111 3.57 0.21 8.53
C SER A 111 3.13 0.95 7.26
N ALA A 112 2.43 0.24 6.38
CA ALA A 112 1.97 0.77 5.10
C ALA A 112 0.46 0.59 4.90
N VAL A 113 -0.09 1.39 4.00
CA VAL A 113 -1.48 1.32 3.57
C VAL A 113 -1.55 1.55 2.07
N MET A 114 -2.39 0.78 1.40
CA MET A 114 -2.66 0.92 -0.02
C MET A 114 -4.16 1.00 -0.28
N GLN A 115 -4.51 1.41 -1.50
CA GLN A 115 -5.89 1.39 -1.96
C GLN A 115 -6.38 -0.04 -2.24
N ASN A 116 -7.64 -0.30 -1.90
CA ASN A 116 -8.34 -1.58 -2.14
C ASN A 116 -9.60 -1.45 -3.02
N ASP A 117 -9.88 -0.27 -3.55
CA ASP A 117 -10.96 -0.06 -4.52
C ASP A 117 -10.40 0.41 -5.87
N SER A 118 -11.27 0.60 -6.87
CA SER A 118 -10.91 1.13 -8.18
C SER A 118 -11.47 2.54 -8.42
N LYS A 119 -11.79 3.27 -7.35
CA LYS A 119 -12.43 4.59 -7.47
C LYS A 119 -11.38 5.66 -7.73
N SER A 120 -11.57 6.47 -8.76
CA SER A 120 -10.77 7.68 -8.99
C SER A 120 -10.95 8.66 -7.83
N LYS A 121 -9.86 9.27 -7.39
CA LYS A 121 -9.79 10.17 -6.23
C LYS A 121 -9.09 11.46 -6.58
N THR A 122 -9.50 12.52 -5.89
CA THR A 122 -8.87 13.85 -5.93
C THR A 122 -8.10 14.12 -4.63
N ASN A 123 -8.42 13.38 -3.58
CA ASN A 123 -7.85 13.45 -2.25
C ASN A 123 -8.08 12.11 -1.52
N ILE A 124 -7.18 11.77 -0.60
CA ILE A 124 -7.41 10.73 0.41
C ILE A 124 -6.84 11.20 1.75
N GLN A 125 -7.51 10.86 2.86
CA GLN A 125 -7.00 11.04 4.22
C GLN A 125 -6.82 9.67 4.86
N LEU A 126 -5.69 9.49 5.52
CA LEU A 126 -5.24 8.27 6.16
C LEU A 126 -4.95 8.58 7.63
N ALA A 127 -5.51 7.82 8.55
CA ALA A 127 -5.18 7.97 9.96
C ALA A 127 -3.99 7.08 10.31
N TRP A 128 -2.94 7.66 10.89
CA TRP A 128 -1.75 6.96 11.35
C TRP A 128 -1.60 7.10 12.86
N VAL A 129 -1.34 5.99 13.55
CA VAL A 129 -1.13 5.94 15.00
C VAL A 129 0.35 5.88 15.30
N ALA A 130 0.82 6.86 16.07
CA ALA A 130 2.19 6.90 16.55
C ALA A 130 2.52 5.71 17.46
N PRO A 131 3.74 5.15 17.38
CA PRO A 131 4.16 4.07 18.25
C PRO A 131 4.20 4.51 19.72
N LEU A 132 3.94 3.56 20.64
CA LEU A 132 3.92 3.85 22.08
C LEU A 132 5.32 3.99 22.69
N SER A 133 6.29 3.22 22.19
CA SER A 133 7.62 3.09 22.77
C SER A 133 8.73 3.71 21.93
N GLN A 134 8.49 3.94 20.63
CA GLN A 134 9.50 4.45 19.72
C GLN A 134 9.46 5.97 19.62
N ARG A 135 10.65 6.56 19.75
CA ARG A 135 10.92 7.99 19.55
C ARG A 135 11.76 8.14 18.29
N GLY A 136 11.58 9.25 17.59
CA GLY A 136 12.31 9.52 16.36
C GLY A 136 11.50 10.37 15.39
N ASP A 137 12.17 10.87 14.38
CA ASP A 137 11.51 11.53 13.27
C ASP A 137 10.88 10.46 12.37
N VAL A 138 9.63 10.67 11.97
CA VAL A 138 8.92 9.78 11.04
C VAL A 138 8.91 10.42 9.66
N ILE A 139 9.24 9.62 8.65
CA ILE A 139 9.04 9.95 7.25
C ILE A 139 7.83 9.15 6.75
N PHE A 140 6.82 9.86 6.27
CA PHE A 140 5.83 9.27 5.38
C PHE A 140 6.35 9.37 3.96
N ARG A 141 6.44 8.23 3.28
CA ARG A 141 6.79 8.16 1.87
C ARG A 141 5.64 7.52 1.10
N GLY A 142 5.32 8.08 -0.07
CA GLY A 142 4.15 7.68 -0.83
C GLY A 142 4.40 7.56 -2.32
N THR A 143 3.58 6.73 -2.93
CA THR A 143 3.48 6.54 -4.37
C THR A 143 2.04 6.75 -4.82
N VAL A 144 1.85 7.48 -5.91
CA VAL A 144 0.53 7.78 -6.48
C VAL A 144 0.46 7.23 -7.89
N ILE A 145 -0.57 6.42 -8.15
CA ILE A 145 -0.90 5.89 -9.47
C ILE A 145 -1.94 6.81 -10.10
N GLU A 146 -1.53 7.65 -11.05
CA GLU A 146 -2.49 8.45 -11.81
C GLU A 146 -3.30 7.55 -12.74
N LYS A 147 -2.62 6.67 -13.47
CA LYS A 147 -3.19 5.62 -14.33
C LYS A 147 -2.25 4.42 -14.37
N LYS A 148 -2.69 3.27 -14.90
CA LYS A 148 -1.89 2.02 -15.01
C LYS A 148 -0.45 2.19 -15.53
N THR A 149 -0.20 3.15 -16.41
CA THR A 149 1.11 3.42 -17.03
C THR A 149 1.78 4.70 -16.52
N LYS A 150 1.11 5.44 -15.63
CA LYS A 150 1.55 6.76 -15.16
C LYS A 150 1.46 6.85 -13.65
N TYR A 151 2.62 6.86 -12.98
CA TYR A 151 2.71 6.93 -11.53
C TYR A 151 3.91 7.76 -11.08
N TYR A 152 3.83 8.23 -9.84
CA TYR A 152 4.78 9.13 -9.21
C TYR A 152 5.22 8.54 -7.87
N GLU A 153 6.52 8.29 -7.72
CA GLU A 153 7.13 7.80 -6.49
C GLU A 153 7.87 8.93 -5.76
N GLY A 154 8.09 8.77 -4.46
CA GLY A 154 8.93 9.68 -3.69
C GLY A 154 8.21 10.92 -3.15
N LEU A 155 6.88 10.89 -3.03
CA LEU A 155 6.17 11.89 -2.24
C LEU A 155 6.61 11.73 -0.78
N ILE A 156 6.98 12.83 -0.11
CA ILE A 156 7.51 12.79 1.26
C ILE A 156 6.78 13.80 2.15
N SER A 157 6.47 13.37 3.37
CA SER A 157 6.01 14.18 4.49
C SER A 157 6.76 13.77 5.76
N ARG A 158 6.89 14.67 6.74
CA ARG A 158 7.77 14.47 7.91
C ARG A 158 7.08 14.86 9.22
N LEU A 159 7.23 14.01 10.23
CA LEU A 159 6.93 14.34 11.63
C LEU A 159 8.23 14.34 12.42
N GLU A 160 8.45 15.38 13.20
CA GLU A 160 9.56 15.48 14.13
C GLU A 160 9.22 14.74 15.43
N SER A 161 10.23 14.12 16.04
CA SER A 161 10.08 13.62 17.41
C SER A 161 9.71 14.79 18.34
N PRO A 162 8.85 14.57 19.35
CA PRO A 162 8.68 15.56 20.41
C PRO A 162 10.05 15.81 21.07
N ARG A 163 10.39 17.09 21.29
CA ARG A 163 11.57 17.50 22.04
C ARG A 163 11.44 17.15 23.51
#